data_AF-A0A1X0KEA6-F1
#
_entry.id   AF-A0A1X0KEA6-F1
#
_cell.length_a   1.000
_cell.length_b   1.000
_cell.length_c   1.000
_cell.angle_alpha   90.00
_cell.angle_beta   90.00
_cell.angle_gamma   90.00
#
_symmetry.space_group_name_H-M   'P 1'
#
loop_
_entity.id
_entity.type
_entity.pdbx_description
1 polymer ?
#
loop_
_entity_poly.entity_id
_entity_poly.type
_entity_poly.pdbx_seq_one_letter_code
_entity_poly.pdbx_strand_id
1 'polypeptide(L)' 'MVDLVTWLFVLPMWPLVIVVLPVTLSYIGIGAVIARASGRWGQIGRGMMIGSLSGPLSLLIFIPAFVLANAIGPI' A
#
# COMPACT_ATOMS: atom_id res chain seq x y z
N MET A 1 8.94 -12.52 26.45
CA MET A 1 7.56 -12.28 25.99
C MET A 1 7.47 -11.07 25.06
N VAL A 2 7.90 -9.88 25.46
CA VAL A 2 7.85 -8.67 24.60
C VAL A 2 8.63 -8.85 23.29
N ASP A 3 9.86 -9.38 23.34
CA ASP A 3 10.69 -9.57 22.14
C ASP A 3 10.06 -10.53 21.11
N LEU A 4 9.53 -11.66 21.58
CA LEU A 4 8.79 -12.62 20.75
C LEU A 4 7.53 -11.99 20.13
N VAL A 5 6.78 -11.21 20.90
CA VAL A 5 5.57 -10.52 20.40
C VAL A 5 5.96 -9.47 19.35
N THR A 6 7.03 -8.72 19.58
CA THR A 6 7.55 -7.75 18.61
C THR A 6 7.96 -8.46 17.33
N TRP A 7 8.71 -9.56 17.41
CA TRP A 7 9.15 -10.33 16.23
C TRP A 7 8.03 -11.07 15.49
N LEU A 8 6.94 -11.43 16.17
CA LEU A 8 5.85 -12.21 15.56
C LEU A 8 4.66 -11.35 15.10
N PHE A 9 4.47 -10.17 15.67
CA PHE A 9 3.29 -9.33 15.40
C PHE A 9 3.61 -7.88 14.99
N VAL A 10 4.75 -7.31 15.40
CA VAL A 10 5.09 -5.90 15.14
C VAL A 10 6.08 -5.73 13.99
N LEU A 11 7.17 -6.50 13.99
CA LEU A 11 8.21 -6.51 12.97
C LEU A 11 7.85 -7.30 11.69
N PRO A 12 7.12 -8.42 11.74
CA PRO A 12 6.96 -9.21 10.55
C PRO A 12 5.86 -8.60 9.68
N MET A 13 6.18 -8.46 8.40
CA MET A 13 5.27 -7.96 7.38
C MET A 13 4.12 -8.94 7.04
N TRP A 14 3.95 -10.02 7.81
CA TRP A 14 2.90 -11.03 7.60
C TRP A 14 1.49 -10.44 7.53
N PRO A 15 1.06 -9.51 8.40
CA PRO A 15 -0.25 -8.86 8.24
C PRO A 15 -0.35 -8.08 6.93
N LEU A 16 0.76 -7.47 6.48
CA LEU A 16 0.81 -6.73 5.23
C LEU A 16 0.69 -7.67 4.01
N VAL A 17 1.30 -8.86 4.08
CA VAL A 17 1.25 -9.86 3.00
C VAL A 17 -0.05 -10.67 3.01
N ILE A 18 -0.57 -11.06 4.17
CA ILE A 18 -1.72 -11.98 4.28
C ILE A 18 -3.05 -11.21 4.23
N VAL A 19 -3.08 -9.97 4.73
CA VAL A 19 -4.32 -9.18 4.82
C VAL A 19 -4.28 -8.02 3.84
N VAL A 20 -3.28 -7.15 3.95
CA VAL A 20 -3.25 -5.89 3.19
C VAL A 20 -3.12 -6.16 1.69
N LEU A 21 -2.23 -7.06 1.28
CA LEU A 21 -2.02 -7.38 -0.13
C LEU A 21 -3.28 -8.00 -0.78
N PRO A 22 -3.94 -9.05 -0.24
CA PRO A 22 -5.17 -9.59 -0.82
C PRO A 22 -6.32 -8.59 -0.87
N VAL A 23 -6.50 -7.78 0.18
CA VAL A 23 -7.53 -6.73 0.20
C VAL A 23 -7.25 -5.67 -0.87
N THR A 24 -5.99 -5.27 -1.02
CA THR A 24 -5.58 -4.29 -2.03
C THR A 24 -5.80 -4.83 -3.44
N LEU A 25 -5.39 -6.07 -3.71
CA LEU A 25 -5.61 -6.71 -5.00
C LEU A 25 -7.11 -6.87 -5.32
N SER A 26 -7.91 -7.22 -4.31
CA SER A 26 -9.36 -7.31 -4.45
C SER A 26 -9.97 -5.95 -4.77
N TYR A 27 -9.54 -4.89 -4.07
CA TYR A 27 -9.98 -3.52 -4.32
C TYR A 27 -9.63 -3.05 -5.74
N ILE A 28 -8.39 -3.32 -6.20
CA ILE A 28 -7.95 -3.02 -7.56
C ILE A 28 -8.77 -3.80 -8.58
N GLY A 29 -9.02 -5.09 -8.34
CA GLY A 29 -9.84 -5.94 -9.20
C GLY A 29 -11.27 -5.41 -9.34
N ILE A 30 -11.90 -5.04 -8.23
CA ILE A 30 -13.24 -4.41 -8.22
C ILE A 30 -13.20 -3.09 -9.00
N GLY A 31 -12.22 -2.23 -8.73
CA GLY A 31 -12.05 -0.96 -9.45
C GLY A 31 -11.88 -1.15 -10.96
N ALA A 32 -11.10 -2.15 -11.38
CA ALA A 32 -10.89 -2.50 -12.79
C ALA A 32 -12.16 -3.02 -13.47
N VAL A 33 -13.00 -3.77 -12.76
CA VAL A 33 -14.32 -4.19 -13.27
C VAL A 33 -15.25 -2.99 -13.42
N ILE A 34 -15.36 -2.14 -12.39
CA ILE A 34 -16.20 -0.94 -12.41
C ILE A 34 -15.75 0.05 -13.50
N ALA A 35 -14.45 0.17 -13.74
CA ALA A 35 -13.86 1.06 -14.74
C ALA A 35 -14.30 0.76 -16.19
N ARG A 36 -14.83 -0.45 -16.44
CA ARG A 36 -15.37 -0.86 -17.75
C ARG A 36 -16.76 -0.27 -18.04
N ALA A 37 -17.49 0.16 -17.01
CA ALA A 37 -18.79 0.78 -17.18
C ALA A 37 -18.67 2.16 -17.86
N SER A 38 -19.73 2.59 -18.54
CA SER A 38 -19.80 3.92 -19.13
C SER A 38 -20.22 4.99 -18.11
N GLY A 39 -19.90 6.25 -18.40
CA GLY A 39 -20.32 7.39 -17.60
C GLY A 39 -19.69 7.43 -16.20
N ARG A 40 -20.49 7.80 -15.20
CA ARG A 40 -20.03 8.09 -13.84
C ARG A 40 -19.41 6.87 -13.15
N TRP A 41 -19.95 5.67 -13.39
CA TRP A 41 -19.42 4.43 -12.82
C TRP A 41 -18.00 4.14 -13.33
N GLY A 42 -17.75 4.28 -14.63
CA GLY A 42 -16.41 4.12 -15.20
C GLY A 42 -15.39 5.12 -14.63
N GLN A 43 -15.81 6.37 -14.40
CA GLN A 43 -14.96 7.38 -13.77
C GLN A 43 -14.60 7.01 -12.32
N ILE A 44 -15.56 6.50 -11.54
CA ILE A 44 -15.31 6.02 -10.16
C ILE A 44 -14.27 4.89 -10.19
N GLY A 45 -14.46 3.88 -11.06
CA GLY A 45 -13.52 2.76 -11.16
C GLY A 45 -12.09 3.21 -11.51
N ARG A 46 -11.94 4.15 -12.45
CA ARG A 46 -10.64 4.75 -12.77
C ARG A 46 -10.04 5.52 -11.60
N GLY A 47 -10.86 6.26 -10.87
CA GLY A 47 -10.46 6.96 -9.64
C GLY A 47 -9.96 5.98 -8.56
N MET A 48 -10.64 4.86 -8.37
CA MET A 48 -10.20 3.79 -7.47
C MET A 48 -8.83 3.23 -7.89
N MET A 49 -8.62 2.99 -9.19
CA MET A 49 -7.34 2.50 -9.69
C MET A 49 -6.20 3.50 -9.47
N ILE A 50 -6.43 4.79 -9.76
CA ILE A 50 -5.43 5.84 -9.49
C ILE A 50 -5.15 5.95 -7.98
N GLY A 51 -6.19 5.93 -7.16
CA GLY A 51 -6.05 5.98 -5.70
C GLY A 51 -5.24 4.81 -5.13
N SER A 52 -5.34 3.62 -5.74
CA SER A 52 -4.57 2.44 -5.32
C SER A 52 -3.06 2.61 -5.49
N LEU A 53 -2.60 3.55 -6.35
CA LEU A 53 -1.18 3.85 -6.52
C LEU A 53 -0.57 4.61 -5.34
N SER A 54 -1.40 5.21 -4.46
CA SER A 54 -0.91 5.98 -3.30
C SER A 54 0.00 5.16 -2.39
N GLY A 55 -0.32 3.88 -2.13
CA GLY A 55 0.52 2.97 -1.34
C GLY A 55 1.90 2.72 -1.98
N PRO A 56 1.96 2.19 -3.21
CA PRO A 56 3.23 1.99 -3.91
C PRO A 56 4.06 3.27 -4.09
N LEU A 57 3.42 4.38 -4.44
CA LEU A 57 4.11 5.67 -4.65
C LEU A 57 4.66 6.24 -3.35
N SER A 58 3.91 6.14 -2.25
CA SER A 58 4.42 6.57 -0.94
C SER A 58 5.62 5.74 -0.52
N LEU A 59 5.61 4.42 -0.69
CA LEU A 59 6.80 3.58 -0.45
C LEU A 59 7.99 4.02 -1.33
N LEU A 60 7.74 4.27 -2.61
CA LEU A 60 8.77 4.69 -3.57
C LEU A 60 9.41 6.03 -3.21
N ILE A 61 8.69 6.93 -2.54
CA ILE A 61 9.20 8.24 -2.10
C ILE A 61 9.84 8.16 -0.70
N PHE A 62 9.14 7.55 0.26
CA PHE A 62 9.55 7.55 1.66
C PHE A 62 10.74 6.63 1.94
N ILE A 63 10.88 5.50 1.23
CA ILE A 63 12.02 4.60 1.42
C ILE A 63 13.33 5.32 1.05
N PRO A 64 13.49 5.91 -0.15
CA PRO A 64 14.69 6.67 -0.48
C PRO A 64 14.91 7.88 0.44
N ALA A 65 13.86 8.61 0.78
CA ALA A 65 13.95 9.75 1.70
C ALA A 65 14.49 9.32 3.08
N PHE A 66 14.01 8.19 3.60
CA PHE A 66 14.47 7.61 4.85
C PHE A 66 15.93 7.17 4.77
N VAL A 67 16.34 6.51 3.68
CA VAL A 67 17.74 6.09 3.47
C VAL A 67 18.66 7.30 3.42
N LEU A 68 18.29 8.34 2.67
CA LEU A 68 19.06 9.59 2.59
C LEU A 68 19.15 10.27 3.95
N ALA A 69 18.04 10.39 4.68
CA ALA A 69 18.03 10.99 6.01
C ALA A 69 18.94 10.24 6.99
N ASN A 70 18.94 8.90 6.98
CA ASN A 70 19.84 8.10 7.81
C ASN A 70 21.33 8.28 7.42
N ALA A 71 21.62 8.46 6.14
CA ALA A 71 22.99 8.65 5.64
C ALA A 71 23.60 10.00 6.06
N ILE A 72 22.76 11.01 6.31
CA ILE A 72 23.19 12.36 6.72
C ILE A 72 23.49 12.41 8.24
N GLY A 73 23.06 11.39 9.01
CA GLY A 73 23.14 11.37 10.48
C GLY A 73 22.05 12.22 11.14
N PRO A 74 21.83 12.10 12.47
CA PRO A 74 20.88 12.96 13.16
C PRO A 74 21.28 14.43 12.99
N ILE A 75 20.36 15.23 12.44
CA ILE A 75 20.42 16.69 12.50
C ILE A 75 20.32 17.18 13.94
#